data_AF-A0A0B4X5R3-F1
#
_entry.id   AF-A0A0B4X5R3-F1
#
_cell.length_a   1.000
_cell.length_b   1.000
_cell.length_c   1.000
_cell.angle_alpha   90.00
_cell.angle_beta   90.00
_cell.angle_gamma   90.00
#
_symmetry.space_group_name_H-M   'P 1'
#
loop_
_entity.id
_entity.type
_entity.pdbx_description
1 polymer ?
#
loop_
_entity_poly.entity_id
_entity_poly.type
_entity_poly.pdbx_seq_one_letter_code
_entity_poly.pdbx_strand_id
1 'polypeptide(L)'
;MPHAQSTKRQDRHEPHRLETDRFAPATRKRLSAPALRTFLAIADLWGLNEEQRLLVLGYPSRSTYHNWAKQAREHGAFTLDVDTLIRISAVLGIHQALGILFPDERLGVAWLRTPHEALVFGGHPPLDVLTSGTQDGLMTVRRFLDAARGGIYMHPNILDETFTPYEDGDIVFR
;
A
#
# COMPACT_ATOMS: atom_id res chain seq x y z
N MET A 1 35.47 -37.65 -32.87
CA MET A 1 35.58 -36.25 -32.41
C MET A 1 35.58 -35.37 -33.65
N PRO A 2 34.71 -34.35 -33.78
CA PRO A 2 34.45 -33.37 -32.73
C PRO A 2 32.99 -33.27 -32.27
N HIS A 3 32.86 -32.87 -31.01
CA HIS A 3 31.64 -32.60 -30.29
C HIS A 3 30.91 -31.37 -30.85
N ALA A 4 29.68 -31.56 -31.31
CA ALA A 4 28.71 -30.47 -31.35
C ALA A 4 28.34 -30.13 -29.90
N GLN A 5 28.87 -29.02 -29.39
CA GLN A 5 28.40 -28.41 -28.16
C GLN A 5 26.94 -28.01 -28.36
N SER A 6 26.03 -28.81 -27.82
CA SER A 6 24.66 -28.40 -27.59
C SER A 6 24.71 -27.26 -26.58
N THR A 7 24.64 -26.04 -27.11
CA THR A 7 24.44 -24.81 -26.35
C THR A 7 23.20 -25.02 -25.48
N LYS A 8 23.44 -25.26 -24.19
CA LYS A 8 22.44 -25.17 -23.13
C LYS A 8 21.77 -23.80 -23.29
N ARG A 9 20.57 -23.79 -23.88
CA ARG A 9 19.67 -22.62 -23.84
C ARG A 9 19.27 -22.45 -22.39
N GLN A 10 20.03 -21.62 -21.69
CA GLN A 10 19.81 -21.24 -20.31
C GLN A 10 18.75 -20.12 -20.26
N ASP A 11 17.91 -20.22 -19.25
CA ASP A 11 17.07 -19.17 -18.65
C ASP A 11 15.84 -18.69 -19.44
N ARG A 12 14.79 -19.53 -19.43
CA ARG A 12 13.43 -19.00 -19.37
C ARG A 12 13.25 -18.40 -17.98
N HIS A 13 13.02 -17.08 -17.89
CA HIS A 13 12.56 -16.43 -16.66
C HIS A 13 11.22 -17.07 -16.26
N GLU A 14 11.25 -18.09 -15.41
CA GLU A 14 10.04 -18.55 -14.75
C GLU A 14 9.50 -17.41 -13.89
N PRO A 15 8.17 -17.21 -13.86
CA PRO A 15 7.59 -16.22 -12.96
C PRO A 15 8.05 -16.54 -11.55
N HIS A 16 8.60 -15.54 -10.87
CA HIS A 16 9.02 -15.68 -9.47
C HIS A 16 7.79 -16.05 -8.63
N ARG A 17 7.67 -17.33 -8.27
CA ARG A 17 6.60 -17.82 -7.40
C ARG A 17 6.98 -17.52 -5.98
N LEU A 18 6.03 -17.01 -5.21
CA LEU A 18 6.21 -16.87 -3.77
C LEU A 18 6.35 -18.26 -3.15
N GLU A 19 7.35 -18.42 -2.28
CA GLU A 19 7.50 -19.61 -1.44
C GLU A 19 6.22 -19.83 -0.62
N THR A 20 5.74 -21.07 -0.58
CA THR A 20 4.46 -21.43 0.05
C THR A 20 4.51 -21.37 1.58
N ASP A 21 5.71 -21.50 2.16
CA ASP A 21 5.98 -21.38 3.60
C ASP A 21 5.60 -20.01 4.17
N ARG A 22 5.61 -18.97 3.33
CA ARG A 22 5.17 -17.62 3.66
C ARG A 22 3.71 -17.60 4.14
N PHE A 23 2.89 -18.51 3.63
CA PHE A 23 1.47 -18.64 3.97
C PHE A 23 1.19 -19.71 5.04
N ALA A 24 2.24 -20.36 5.55
CA ALA A 24 2.11 -21.41 6.56
C ALA A 24 1.41 -20.89 7.84
N PRO A 25 0.61 -21.72 8.53
CA PRO A 25 -0.13 -21.31 9.72
C PRO A 25 0.75 -20.68 10.82
N ALA A 26 1.96 -21.21 11.04
CA ALA A 26 2.91 -20.67 12.01
C ALA A 26 3.36 -19.25 11.66
N THR A 27 3.67 -19.00 10.37
CA THR A 27 4.05 -17.68 9.86
C THR A 27 2.90 -16.69 10.04
N ARG A 28 1.67 -17.08 9.65
CA ARG A 28 0.48 -16.22 9.82
C ARG A 28 0.20 -15.90 11.27
N LYS A 29 0.26 -16.88 12.18
CA LYS A 29 0.07 -16.68 13.62
C LYS A 29 1.07 -15.67 14.18
N ARG A 30 2.35 -15.77 13.80
CA ARG A 30 3.40 -14.84 14.21
C ARG A 30 3.14 -13.41 13.71
N LEU A 31 2.64 -13.25 12.48
CA LEU A 31 2.39 -11.95 11.86
C LEU A 31 1.07 -11.29 12.33
N SER A 32 0.08 -12.07 12.74
CA SER A 32 -1.30 -11.60 12.96
C SER A 32 -1.42 -10.50 14.00
N ALA A 33 -0.93 -10.74 15.22
CA ALA A 33 -1.05 -9.77 16.31
C ALA A 33 -0.31 -8.44 16.05
N PRO A 34 0.97 -8.42 15.65
CA PRO A 34 1.65 -7.16 15.33
C PRO A 34 1.04 -6.45 14.11
N ALA A 35 0.69 -7.19 13.05
CA ALA A 35 0.09 -6.59 11.86
C ALA A 35 -1.24 -5.89 12.19
N LEU A 36 -2.11 -6.53 12.99
CA LEU A 36 -3.37 -5.92 13.38
C LEU A 36 -3.18 -4.71 14.31
N ARG A 37 -2.21 -4.75 15.25
CA ARG A 37 -1.90 -3.56 16.06
C ARG A 37 -1.48 -2.37 15.20
N THR A 38 -0.60 -2.59 14.22
CA THR A 38 -0.17 -1.54 13.30
C THR A 38 -1.33 -1.02 12.45
N PHE A 39 -2.18 -1.92 11.94
CA PHE A 39 -3.41 -1.52 11.24
C PHE A 39 -4.31 -0.63 12.12
N LEU A 40 -4.53 -1.01 13.38
CA LEU A 40 -5.39 -0.24 14.28
C LEU A 40 -4.82 1.17 14.52
N ALA A 41 -3.51 1.30 14.72
CA ALA A 41 -2.85 2.60 14.88
C ALA A 41 -2.99 3.48 13.62
N ILE A 42 -2.78 2.89 12.43
CA ILE A 42 -2.97 3.60 11.15
C ILE A 42 -4.44 4.00 10.96
N ALA A 43 -5.38 3.10 11.28
CA ALA A 43 -6.80 3.37 11.17
C ALA A 43 -7.25 4.50 12.12
N ASP A 44 -6.70 4.56 13.33
CA ASP A 44 -6.92 5.64 14.27
C ASP A 44 -6.36 6.97 13.74
N LEU A 45 -5.12 6.96 13.25
CA LEU A 45 -4.46 8.12 12.62
C LEU A 45 -5.26 8.65 11.43
N TRP A 46 -5.73 7.76 10.56
CA TRP A 46 -6.53 8.12 9.40
C TRP A 46 -7.96 8.51 9.77
N GLY A 47 -8.38 8.33 11.03
CA GLY A 47 -9.74 8.63 11.50
C GLY A 47 -10.80 7.73 10.87
N LEU A 48 -10.49 6.46 10.64
CA LEU A 48 -11.45 5.48 10.12
C LEU A 48 -12.48 5.12 11.18
N ASN A 49 -13.76 5.15 10.79
CA ASN A 49 -14.84 4.62 11.63
C ASN A 49 -14.85 3.08 11.63
N GLU A 50 -15.69 2.46 12.45
CA GLU A 50 -15.73 1.00 12.57
C GLU A 50 -16.11 0.32 11.25
N GLU A 51 -17.11 0.82 10.53
CA GLU A 51 -17.57 0.24 9.27
C GLU A 51 -16.45 0.25 8.22
N GLN A 52 -15.74 1.37 8.08
CA GLN A 52 -14.58 1.49 7.20
C GLN A 52 -13.46 0.51 7.59
N ARG A 53 -13.20 0.30 8.88
CA ARG A 53 -12.21 -0.69 9.33
C ARG A 53 -12.64 -2.10 8.94
N LEU A 54 -13.92 -2.44 9.12
CA LEU A 54 -14.44 -3.74 8.69
C LEU A 54 -14.29 -3.91 7.18
N LEU A 55 -14.71 -2.92 6.38
CA LEU A 55 -14.57 -2.95 4.92
C LEU A 55 -13.11 -3.17 4.49
N VAL A 56 -12.16 -2.42 5.06
CA VAL A 56 -10.73 -2.59 4.77
C VAL A 56 -10.24 -4.00 5.12
N LEU A 57 -10.73 -4.59 6.21
CA LEU A 57 -10.38 -5.93 6.66
C LEU A 57 -11.13 -7.08 5.94
N GLY A 58 -11.95 -6.80 4.93
CA GLY A 58 -12.73 -7.84 4.22
C GLY A 58 -14.07 -8.19 4.87
N TYR A 59 -14.61 -7.25 5.63
CA TYR A 59 -15.91 -7.28 6.30
C TYR A 59 -16.12 -8.49 7.25
N PRO A 60 -15.19 -8.74 8.21
CA PRO A 60 -15.43 -9.72 9.26
C PRO A 60 -16.61 -9.30 10.14
N SER A 61 -17.18 -10.26 10.89
CA SER A 61 -18.23 -9.91 11.86
C SER A 61 -17.68 -8.94 12.92
N ARG A 62 -18.55 -8.05 13.46
CA ARG A 62 -18.16 -7.09 14.51
C ARG A 62 -17.55 -7.79 15.73
N SER A 63 -18.12 -8.90 16.18
CA SER A 63 -17.59 -9.66 17.32
C SER A 63 -16.21 -10.25 17.03
N THR A 64 -15.99 -10.78 15.83
CA THR A 64 -14.68 -11.25 15.36
C THR A 64 -13.65 -10.12 15.40
N TYR A 65 -13.99 -8.97 14.81
CA TYR A 65 -13.12 -7.79 14.79
C TYR A 65 -12.76 -7.31 16.20
N HIS A 66 -13.74 -7.15 17.09
CA HIS A 66 -13.49 -6.71 18.47
C HIS A 66 -12.63 -7.70 19.25
N ASN A 67 -12.88 -9.01 19.09
CA ASN A 67 -12.05 -10.04 19.72
C ASN A 67 -10.60 -9.97 19.22
N TRP A 68 -10.37 -9.86 17.91
CA TRP A 68 -9.02 -9.69 17.36
C TRP A 68 -8.35 -8.41 17.87
N ALA A 69 -9.07 -7.28 17.85
CA ALA A 69 -8.54 -5.99 18.31
C ALA A 69 -8.15 -6.02 19.80
N LYS A 70 -8.98 -6.65 20.64
CA LYS A 70 -8.67 -6.88 22.06
C LYS A 70 -7.40 -7.71 22.20
N GLN A 71 -7.37 -8.89 21.57
CA GLN A 71 -6.21 -9.79 21.67
C GLN A 71 -4.93 -9.13 21.14
N ALA A 72 -5.00 -8.36 20.05
CA ALA A 72 -3.85 -7.67 19.49
C ALA A 72 -3.25 -6.66 20.49
N ARG A 73 -4.09 -5.88 21.16
CA ARG A 73 -3.70 -4.89 22.19
C ARG A 73 -3.13 -5.54 23.44
N GLU A 74 -3.68 -6.69 23.84
CA GLU A 74 -3.21 -7.49 24.98
C GLU A 74 -2.00 -8.37 24.64
N HIS A 75 -1.40 -8.22 23.45
CA HIS A 75 -0.30 -9.07 22.97
C HIS A 75 -0.64 -10.58 22.93
N GLY A 76 -1.92 -10.91 22.85
CA GLY A 76 -2.42 -12.27 22.70
C GLY A 76 -2.16 -12.86 21.31
N ALA A 77 -2.28 -14.19 21.22
CA ALA A 77 -2.00 -14.93 19.99
C ALA A 77 -3.30 -15.37 19.29
N PHE A 78 -3.43 -15.02 18.01
CA PHE A 78 -4.47 -15.48 17.09
C PHE A 78 -3.90 -15.59 15.68
N THR A 79 -4.69 -16.17 14.77
CA THR A 79 -4.29 -16.38 13.38
C THR A 79 -5.33 -15.74 12.48
N LEU A 80 -4.92 -14.72 11.74
CA LEU A 80 -5.67 -14.16 10.63
C LEU A 80 -5.53 -15.05 9.39
N ASP A 81 -6.53 -15.02 8.53
CA ASP A 81 -6.43 -15.65 7.21
C ASP A 81 -5.46 -14.90 6.30
N VAL A 82 -5.18 -15.49 5.14
CA VAL A 82 -4.26 -14.90 4.16
C VAL A 82 -4.83 -13.59 3.61
N ASP A 83 -6.13 -13.53 3.31
CA ASP A 83 -6.76 -12.35 2.72
C ASP A 83 -6.66 -11.12 3.63
N THR A 84 -7.01 -11.27 4.92
CA THR A 84 -6.91 -10.20 5.92
C THR A 84 -5.46 -9.73 6.06
N LEU A 85 -4.48 -10.63 6.06
CA LEU A 85 -3.06 -10.26 6.13
C LEU A 85 -2.60 -9.50 4.88
N ILE A 86 -3.07 -9.87 3.68
CA ILE A 86 -2.73 -9.13 2.45
C ILE A 86 -3.39 -7.75 2.47
N ARG A 87 -4.64 -7.64 2.92
CA ARG A 87 -5.34 -6.35 3.11
C ARG A 87 -4.61 -5.43 4.09
N ILE A 88 -4.20 -5.97 5.24
CA ILE A 88 -3.37 -5.23 6.20
C ILE A 88 -2.05 -4.82 5.54
N SER A 89 -1.37 -5.72 4.83
CA SER A 89 -0.14 -5.39 4.09
C SER A 89 -0.34 -4.24 3.09
N ALA A 90 -1.51 -4.15 2.44
CA ALA A 90 -1.86 -3.03 1.57
C ALA A 90 -1.86 -1.70 2.33
N VAL A 91 -2.56 -1.66 3.46
CA VAL A 91 -2.66 -0.48 4.33
C VAL A 91 -1.28 -0.03 4.82
N LEU A 92 -0.43 -0.96 5.27
CA LEU A 92 0.94 -0.63 5.66
C LEU A 92 1.74 -0.04 4.49
N GLY A 93 1.59 -0.60 3.28
CA GLY A 93 2.25 -0.09 2.08
C GLY A 93 1.79 1.33 1.71
N ILE A 94 0.48 1.59 1.78
CA ILE A 94 -0.10 2.93 1.57
C ILE A 94 0.47 3.92 2.58
N HIS A 95 0.45 3.59 3.87
CA HIS A 95 0.99 4.45 4.92
C HIS A 95 2.48 4.74 4.74
N GLN A 96 3.28 3.73 4.40
CA GLN A 96 4.70 3.90 4.10
C GLN A 96 4.92 4.82 2.90
N ALA A 97 4.16 4.65 1.81
CA ALA A 97 4.31 5.48 0.63
C ALA A 97 3.92 6.95 0.90
N LEU A 98 2.88 7.20 1.70
CA LEU A 98 2.53 8.54 2.16
C LEU A 98 3.67 9.17 2.99
N GLY A 99 4.29 8.42 3.89
CA GLY A 99 5.43 8.91 4.69
C GLY A 99 6.68 9.23 3.87
N ILE A 100 6.80 8.70 2.65
CA ILE A 100 7.87 9.05 1.70
C ILE A 100 7.50 10.30 0.90
N LEU A 101 6.24 10.40 0.47
CA LEU A 101 5.76 11.45 -0.43
C LEU A 101 5.50 12.79 0.27
N PHE A 102 5.19 12.76 1.56
CA PHE A 102 4.81 13.95 2.31
C PHE A 102 5.78 14.24 3.45
N PRO A 103 6.16 15.51 3.67
CA PRO A 103 7.08 15.88 4.74
C PRO A 103 6.43 15.83 6.14
N ASP A 104 5.10 15.82 6.21
CA ASP A 104 4.31 15.75 7.44
C ASP A 104 3.21 14.69 7.27
N GLU A 105 3.07 13.81 8.26
CA GLU A 105 2.05 12.77 8.31
C GLU A 105 0.64 13.33 8.12
N ARG A 106 0.36 14.50 8.71
CA ARG A 106 -0.94 15.17 8.60
C ARG A 106 -1.27 15.57 7.16
N LEU A 107 -0.26 15.94 6.36
CA LEU A 107 -0.46 16.26 4.94
C LEU A 107 -0.77 15.00 4.14
N GLY A 108 -0.12 13.87 4.43
CA GLY A 108 -0.46 12.58 3.82
C GLY A 108 -1.89 12.12 4.15
N VAL A 109 -2.32 12.28 5.40
CA VAL A 109 -3.71 11.99 5.79
C VAL A 109 -4.70 12.96 5.14
N ALA A 110 -4.35 14.25 5.04
CA ALA A 110 -5.19 15.23 4.35
C ALA A 110 -5.36 14.86 2.87
N TRP A 111 -4.27 14.48 2.18
CA TRP A 111 -4.31 14.04 0.79
C TRP A 111 -5.27 12.85 0.57
N LEU A 112 -5.27 11.86 1.47
CA LEU A 112 -6.22 10.73 1.39
C LEU A 112 -7.68 11.19 1.41
N ARG A 113 -7.98 12.30 2.08
CA ARG A 113 -9.33 12.82 2.33
C ARG A 113 -9.75 13.89 1.31
N THR A 114 -8.83 14.39 0.51
CA THR A 114 -9.11 15.40 -0.52
C THR A 114 -9.54 14.71 -1.81
N PRO A 115 -10.62 15.16 -2.47
CA PRO A 115 -10.96 14.76 -3.82
C PRO A 115 -9.76 14.80 -4.76
N HIS A 116 -9.58 13.77 -5.58
CA HIS A 116 -8.43 13.67 -6.47
C HIS A 116 -8.86 13.41 -7.92
N GLU A 117 -8.30 14.20 -8.85
CA GLU A 117 -8.67 14.19 -10.27
C GLU A 117 -8.08 13.03 -11.08
N ALA A 118 -7.23 12.19 -10.47
CA ALA A 118 -6.67 11.06 -11.21
C ALA A 118 -7.81 10.11 -11.57
N LEU A 119 -7.80 9.62 -12.81
CA LEU A 119 -8.90 8.81 -13.36
C LEU A 119 -9.28 7.62 -12.47
N VAL A 120 -8.29 7.02 -11.81
CA VAL A 120 -8.48 5.88 -10.89
C VAL A 120 -9.31 6.21 -9.65
N PHE A 121 -9.43 7.48 -9.28
CA PHE A 121 -10.22 7.95 -8.14
C PHE A 121 -11.55 8.58 -8.57
N GLY A 122 -11.72 8.92 -9.85
CA GLY A 122 -12.99 9.43 -10.39
C GLY A 122 -13.49 10.71 -9.70
N GLY A 123 -12.56 11.56 -9.22
CA GLY A 123 -12.91 12.77 -8.46
C GLY A 123 -13.26 12.53 -6.99
N HIS A 124 -13.22 11.28 -6.51
CA HIS A 124 -13.41 10.96 -5.10
C HIS A 124 -12.08 11.05 -4.33
N PRO A 125 -12.14 11.22 -3.00
CA PRO A 125 -10.99 11.02 -2.14
C PRO A 125 -10.42 9.59 -2.28
N PRO A 126 -9.08 9.41 -2.29
CA PRO A 126 -8.46 8.09 -2.24
C PRO A 126 -8.95 7.22 -1.06
N LEU A 127 -9.34 7.86 0.05
CA LEU A 127 -9.92 7.18 1.21
C LEU A 127 -11.23 6.45 0.90
N ASP A 128 -12.07 7.01 0.02
CA ASP A 128 -13.35 6.37 -0.37
C ASP A 128 -13.08 5.09 -1.16
N VAL A 129 -12.09 5.15 -2.07
CA VAL A 129 -11.67 4.00 -2.88
C VAL A 129 -11.08 2.88 -2.01
N LEU A 130 -10.18 3.22 -1.08
CA LEU A 130 -9.56 2.21 -0.21
C LEU A 130 -10.52 1.63 0.83
N THR A 131 -11.58 2.37 1.20
CA THR A 131 -12.62 1.90 2.13
C THR A 131 -13.84 1.29 1.44
N SER A 132 -13.79 1.07 0.12
CA SER A 132 -14.88 0.44 -0.66
C SER A 132 -15.20 -1.03 -0.30
N GLY A 133 -14.39 -1.67 0.54
CA GLY A 133 -14.50 -3.08 0.91
C GLY A 133 -13.78 -4.04 -0.05
N THR A 134 -13.42 -3.56 -1.24
CA THR A 134 -12.73 -4.37 -2.24
C THR A 134 -11.22 -4.43 -1.97
N GLN A 135 -10.61 -5.58 -2.25
CA GLN A 135 -9.15 -5.69 -2.23
C GLN A 135 -8.51 -4.84 -3.32
N ASP A 136 -9.20 -4.69 -4.45
CA ASP A 136 -8.72 -3.91 -5.58
C ASP A 136 -8.69 -2.40 -5.27
N GLY A 137 -9.63 -1.87 -4.49
CA GLY A 137 -9.59 -0.49 -4.01
C GLY A 137 -8.33 -0.18 -3.20
N LEU A 138 -7.94 -1.08 -2.29
CA LEU A 138 -6.67 -0.99 -1.55
C LEU A 138 -5.46 -1.05 -2.51
N MET A 139 -5.47 -1.96 -3.48
CA MET A 139 -4.38 -2.09 -4.45
C MET A 139 -4.27 -0.90 -5.40
N THR A 140 -5.39 -0.29 -5.77
CA THR A 140 -5.43 0.89 -6.63
C THR A 140 -4.72 2.06 -5.96
N VAL A 141 -5.07 2.39 -4.72
CA VAL A 141 -4.41 3.47 -3.96
C VAL A 141 -2.94 3.15 -3.72
N ARG A 142 -2.62 1.91 -3.34
CA ARG A 142 -1.23 1.48 -3.13
C ARG A 142 -0.37 1.65 -4.38
N ARG A 143 -0.82 1.13 -5.53
CA ARG A 143 -0.08 1.20 -6.80
C ARG A 143 0.09 2.63 -7.27
N PHE A 144 -0.94 3.47 -7.08
CA PHE A 144 -0.86 4.89 -7.39
C PHE A 144 0.27 5.57 -6.60
N LEU A 145 0.30 5.39 -5.28
CA LEU A 145 1.33 5.96 -4.41
C LEU A 145 2.73 5.36 -4.69
N ASP A 146 2.79 4.05 -4.96
CA ASP A 146 4.04 3.37 -5.34
C ASP A 146 4.62 3.93 -6.65
N ALA A 147 3.76 4.25 -7.62
CA ALA A 147 4.18 4.90 -8.87
C ALA A 147 4.63 6.35 -8.64
N ALA A 148 3.92 7.11 -7.81
CA ALA A 148 4.28 8.48 -7.45
C ALA A 148 5.65 8.56 -6.78
N ARG A 149 5.90 7.73 -5.74
CA ARG A 149 7.20 7.71 -5.06
C ARG A 149 8.33 7.14 -5.92
N GLY A 150 8.00 6.40 -6.97
CA GLY A 150 8.95 5.89 -7.97
C GLY A 150 9.25 6.89 -9.09
N GLY A 151 8.65 8.07 -9.09
CA GLY A 151 8.81 9.09 -10.13
C GLY A 151 8.11 8.75 -11.46
N ILE A 152 7.22 7.75 -11.47
CA ILE A 152 6.53 7.26 -12.67
C ILE A 152 5.17 7.97 -12.85
N TYR A 153 4.56 8.43 -11.75
CA TYR A 153 3.25 9.05 -11.79
C TYR A 153 3.13 10.22 -10.80
N MET A 154 3.57 11.40 -11.24
CA MET A 154 3.10 12.66 -10.71
C MET A 154 2.68 13.46 -11.93
N HIS A 155 1.39 13.81 -12.05
CA HIS A 155 0.98 14.76 -13.09
C HIS A 155 1.84 16.02 -12.94
N PRO A 156 2.21 16.69 -14.05
CA PRO A 156 2.86 17.99 -13.99
C PRO A 156 2.08 18.86 -13.01
N ASN A 157 2.73 19.34 -11.95
CA ASN A 157 2.08 20.30 -11.08
C ASN A 157 2.05 21.67 -11.78
N ILE A 158 1.41 22.68 -11.19
CA ILE A 158 1.34 24.03 -11.78
C ILE A 158 2.74 24.60 -12.10
N LEU A 159 3.78 24.22 -11.34
CA LEU A 159 5.16 24.62 -11.60
C LEU A 159 5.73 23.95 -12.86
N ASP A 160 5.32 22.71 -13.15
CA ASP A 160 5.71 22.00 -14.36
C ASP A 160 4.97 22.53 -15.60
N GLU A 161 3.70 22.97 -15.45
CA GLU A 161 2.93 23.59 -16.54
C GLU A 161 3.47 24.99 -16.93
N THR A 162 3.99 25.71 -15.94
CA THR A 162 4.56 27.05 -16.13
C THR A 162 6.08 27.03 -16.31
N PHE A 163 6.68 25.84 -16.39
CA PHE A 163 8.11 25.69 -16.54
C PHE A 163 8.60 26.28 -17.87
N THR A 164 9.51 27.25 -17.78
CA THR A 164 10.31 27.73 -18.90
C THR A 164 11.72 27.16 -18.77
N PRO A 165 12.29 26.55 -19.83
CA PRO A 165 13.69 26.12 -19.82
C PRO A 165 14.62 27.25 -19.39
N TYR A 166 15.60 26.95 -18.55
CA TYR A 166 16.62 27.92 -18.18
C TYR A 166 17.44 28.30 -19.40
N GLU A 167 17.68 29.60 -19.57
CA GLU A 167 18.57 30.13 -20.60
C GLU A 167 19.99 30.28 -20.03
N ASP A 168 20.99 30.37 -20.91
CA ASP A 168 22.40 30.52 -20.52
C ASP A 168 22.62 31.71 -19.55
N GLY A 169 21.74 32.73 -19.60
CA GLY A 169 21.77 33.90 -18.73
C GLY A 169 21.28 33.68 -17.29
N ASP A 170 20.56 32.58 -17.03
CA ASP A 170 20.04 32.24 -15.69
C ASP A 170 21.08 31.53 -14.81
N ILE A 171 22.20 31.11 -15.40
CA ILE A 171 23.27 30.38 -14.72
C ILE A 171 24.23 31.37 -14.05
N VAL A 172 24.00 31.65 -12.76
CA VAL A 172 24.89 32.50 -11.96
C VAL A 172 25.90 31.64 -11.19
N PHE A 173 27.16 31.70 -11.57
CA PHE A 173 28.26 31.17 -10.76
C PHE A 173 28.71 32.24 -9.75
N ARG A 174 28.61 31.92 -8.46
CA ARG A 174 29.08 32.78 -7.36
C ARG A 174 30.31 32.18 -6.69
#